data_AF-A0A1H7L0S3-F1
#
_entry.id   AF-A0A1H7L0S3-F1
#
_cell.length_a   1.000
_cell.length_b   1.000
_cell.length_c   1.000
_cell.angle_alpha   90.00
_cell.angle_beta   90.00
_cell.angle_gamma   90.00
#
_symmetry.space_group_name_H-M   'P 1'
#
loop_
_entity.id
_entity.type
_entity.pdbx_description
1 polymer ?
#
loop_
_entity_poly.entity_id
_entity_poly.type
_entity_poly.pdbx_seq_one_letter_code
_entity_poly.pdbx_strand_id
1 'polypeptide(L)'
;MPDLRRSMKLSIVFGLIGAVILPILYEIYANISTTVGLFFVICWVFFAGIKLSGLTFKEALIGITCTIAYSGVFGFIFALAIHPSAMKLLISRSVYFQLGLKEKLLFVATCFFMFLGMYLLWVIRFALRKVMEKFKSNREMAGSYIENAFNDEEDK
;
A
#
# COMPACT_ATOMS: atom_id res chain seq x y z
N MET A 1 -19.40 -8.85 -11.52
CA MET A 1 -17.92 -8.81 -11.32
C MET A 1 -17.24 -7.48 -11.75
N PRO A 2 -17.85 -6.27 -11.65
CA PRO A 2 -17.17 -5.04 -12.02
C PRO A 2 -16.02 -4.66 -11.06
N ASP A 3 -16.13 -5.00 -9.78
CA ASP A 3 -15.15 -4.59 -8.77
C ASP A 3 -13.84 -5.41 -8.80
N LEU A 4 -13.89 -6.71 -9.16
CA LEU A 4 -12.69 -7.52 -9.38
C LEU A 4 -11.86 -7.01 -10.56
N ARG A 5 -12.52 -6.61 -11.66
CA ARG A 5 -11.84 -5.99 -12.81
C ARG A 5 -11.14 -4.69 -12.40
N ARG A 6 -11.78 -3.89 -11.54
CA ARG A 6 -11.19 -2.66 -11.00
C ARG A 6 -9.97 -2.96 -10.11
N SER A 7 -10.07 -3.97 -9.25
CA SER A 7 -8.94 -4.42 -8.41
C SER A 7 -7.73 -4.82 -9.25
N MET A 8 -7.94 -5.65 -10.28
CA MET A 8 -6.85 -6.11 -11.16
C MET A 8 -6.22 -4.97 -11.94
N LYS A 9 -7.01 -4.01 -12.45
CA LYS A 9 -6.46 -2.83 -13.13
C LYS A 9 -5.57 -2.01 -12.19
N LEU A 10 -6.05 -1.76 -10.96
CA LEU A 10 -5.27 -1.01 -9.96
C LEU A 10 -4.01 -1.77 -9.57
N SER A 11 -4.08 -3.09 -9.38
CA SER A 11 -2.91 -3.88 -8.97
C SER A 11 -1.84 -3.95 -10.05
N ILE A 12 -2.23 -4.04 -11.33
CA ILE A 12 -1.28 -3.97 -12.44
C ILE A 12 -0.62 -2.58 -12.50
N VAL A 13 -1.41 -1.51 -12.43
CA VAL A 13 -0.88 -0.14 -12.49
C VAL A 13 0.06 0.14 -11.33
N PHE A 14 -0.38 -0.09 -10.08
CA PHE A 14 0.47 0.10 -8.92
C PHE A 14 1.64 -0.88 -8.87
N GLY A 15 1.44 -2.12 -9.33
CA GLY A 15 2.49 -3.12 -9.41
C GLY A 15 3.61 -2.73 -10.35
N LEU A 16 3.28 -2.25 -11.56
CA LEU A 16 4.25 -1.79 -12.54
C LEU A 16 4.94 -0.50 -12.14
N ILE A 17 4.20 0.46 -11.57
CA ILE A 17 4.82 1.68 -11.05
C ILE A 17 5.77 1.32 -9.89
N GLY A 18 5.36 0.45 -8.97
CA GLY A 18 6.21 -0.05 -7.89
C GLY A 18 7.45 -0.75 -8.41
N ALA A 19 7.33 -1.54 -9.48
CA ALA A 19 8.44 -2.23 -10.12
C ALA A 19 9.48 -1.29 -10.72
N VAL A 20 9.08 -0.11 -11.22
CA VAL A 20 10.03 0.90 -11.75
C VAL A 20 10.58 1.77 -10.63
N ILE A 21 9.74 2.18 -9.69
CA ILE A 21 10.11 3.05 -8.58
C ILE A 21 11.09 2.35 -7.64
N LEU A 22 10.89 1.08 -7.30
CA LEU A 22 11.73 0.37 -6.33
C LEU A 22 13.23 0.37 -6.68
N PRO A 23 13.65 0.03 -7.92
CA PRO A 23 15.05 0.15 -8.33
C PRO A 23 15.58 1.59 -8.27
N ILE A 24 14.76 2.59 -8.63
CA ILE A 24 15.18 4.00 -8.53
C ILE A 24 15.38 4.40 -7.06
N LEU A 25 14.47 4.00 -6.17
CA LEU A 25 14.58 4.27 -4.74
C LEU A 25 15.75 3.52 -4.11
N TYR A 26 16.10 2.34 -4.62
CA TYR A 26 17.33 1.65 -4.25
C TYR A 26 18.58 2.50 -4.58
N GLU A 27 18.64 3.11 -5.77
CA GLU A 27 19.76 3.99 -6.13
C GLU A 27 19.85 5.23 -5.23
N ILE A 28 18.70 5.82 -4.87
CA ILE A 28 18.63 6.94 -3.92
C ILE A 28 19.07 6.50 -2.52
N TYR A 29 18.61 5.32 -2.07
CA TYR A 29 19.00 4.73 -0.80
C TYR A 29 20.52 4.52 -0.73
N ALA A 30 21.13 4.07 -1.82
CA ALA A 30 22.55 3.78 -1.94
C ALA A 30 23.43 5.04 -2.02
N ASN A 31 23.03 6.02 -2.84
CA ASN A 31 23.92 7.10 -3.27
C ASN A 31 23.57 8.46 -2.66
N ILE A 32 22.36 8.65 -2.13
CA ILE A 32 21.91 9.94 -1.58
C ILE A 32 21.71 9.85 -0.08
N SER A 33 20.74 9.05 0.36
CA SER A 33 20.43 8.89 1.78
C SER A 33 19.50 7.70 1.99
N THR A 34 19.85 6.86 2.96
CA THR A 34 19.04 5.70 3.37
C THR A 34 17.65 6.12 3.84
N THR A 35 17.58 7.17 4.65
CA THR A 35 16.32 7.73 5.18
C THR A 35 15.42 8.25 4.05
N VAL A 36 16.00 8.98 3.08
CA VAL A 36 15.22 9.55 1.96
C VAL A 36 14.67 8.44 1.06
N GLY A 37 15.49 7.44 0.71
CA GLY A 37 15.05 6.31 -0.09
C GLY A 37 13.90 5.56 0.57
N LEU A 38 14.03 5.23 1.86
CA LEU A 38 12.97 4.53 2.62
C LEU A 38 11.72 5.38 2.83
N PHE A 39 11.86 6.70 3.03
CA PHE A 39 10.72 7.60 3.14
C PHE A 39 9.82 7.54 1.90
N PHE A 40 10.42 7.59 0.70
CA PHE A 40 9.64 7.48 -0.53
C PHE A 40 9.01 6.09 -0.74
N VAL A 41 9.66 5.02 -0.28
CA VAL A 41 9.05 3.67 -0.26
C VAL A 41 7.79 3.69 0.61
N ILE A 42 7.87 4.27 1.82
CA ILE A 42 6.73 4.39 2.72
C ILE A 42 5.62 5.21 2.06
N CYS A 43 5.91 6.38 1.49
CA CYS A 43 4.91 7.20 0.80
C CYS A 43 4.20 6.42 -0.31
N TRP A 44 4.95 5.64 -1.10
CA TRP A 44 4.40 4.80 -2.15
C TRP A 44 3.48 3.71 -1.59
N VAL A 45 3.95 2.99 -0.58
CA VAL A 45 3.20 1.92 0.12
C VAL A 45 1.89 2.46 0.67
N PHE A 46 1.93 3.60 1.36
CA PHE A 46 0.75 4.23 1.94
C PHE A 46 -0.24 4.65 0.85
N PHE A 47 0.24 5.31 -0.20
CA PHE A 47 -0.61 5.77 -1.30
C PHE A 47 -1.34 4.60 -1.98
N ALA A 48 -0.61 3.55 -2.37
CA ALA A 48 -1.19 2.37 -3.00
C ALA A 48 -2.11 1.61 -2.02
N GLY A 49 -1.69 1.42 -0.76
CA GLY A 49 -2.47 0.74 0.27
C GLY A 49 -3.80 1.44 0.59
N ILE A 50 -3.82 2.77 0.69
CA ILE A 50 -5.06 3.54 0.89
C ILE A 50 -6.01 3.38 -0.30
N LYS A 51 -5.48 3.40 -1.53
CA LYS A 51 -6.30 3.24 -2.74
C LYS A 51 -6.90 1.83 -2.85
N LEU A 52 -6.10 0.79 -2.60
CA LEU A 52 -6.54 -0.60 -2.68
C LEU A 52 -7.49 -0.98 -1.54
N SER A 53 -7.26 -0.48 -0.33
CA SER A 53 -8.16 -0.70 0.82
C SER A 53 -9.55 -0.07 0.65
N GLY A 54 -9.74 0.79 -0.36
CA GLY A 54 -11.05 1.33 -0.73
C GLY A 54 -12.02 0.30 -1.31
N LEU A 55 -11.52 -0.83 -1.81
CA LEU A 55 -12.28 -1.90 -2.46
C LEU A 55 -13.01 -2.82 -1.46
N THR A 56 -13.76 -3.80 -1.96
CA THR A 56 -14.36 -4.83 -1.11
C THR A 56 -13.29 -5.72 -0.48
N PHE A 57 -13.62 -6.44 0.61
CA PHE A 57 -12.64 -7.20 1.39
C PHE A 57 -11.80 -8.17 0.54
N LYS A 58 -12.46 -9.04 -0.23
CA LYS A 58 -11.78 -10.05 -1.06
C LYS A 58 -10.96 -9.42 -2.17
N GLU A 59 -11.45 -8.34 -2.77
CA GLU A 59 -10.80 -7.68 -3.90
C GLU A 59 -9.62 -6.82 -3.48
N ALA A 60 -9.71 -6.16 -2.33
CA ALA A 60 -8.59 -5.45 -1.72
C ALA A 60 -7.45 -6.43 -1.40
N LEU A 61 -7.78 -7.60 -0.81
CA LEU A 61 -6.81 -8.64 -0.53
C LEU A 61 -6.07 -9.08 -1.81
N ILE A 62 -6.82 -9.50 -2.84
CA ILE A 62 -6.25 -9.93 -4.12
C ILE A 62 -5.42 -8.79 -4.75
N GLY A 63 -5.96 -7.57 -4.75
CA GLY A 63 -5.30 -6.41 -5.34
C GLY A 63 -3.97 -6.08 -4.67
N ILE A 64 -3.91 -6.13 -3.34
CA ILE A 64 -2.66 -5.92 -2.57
C ILE A 64 -1.67 -7.04 -2.88
N THR A 65 -2.08 -8.31 -2.81
CA THR A 65 -1.20 -9.45 -3.10
C THR A 65 -0.58 -9.33 -4.50
N CYS A 66 -1.39 -9.05 -5.52
CA CYS A 66 -0.92 -8.87 -6.88
C CYS A 66 0.02 -7.66 -7.01
N THR A 67 -0.28 -6.54 -6.36
CA THR A 67 0.58 -5.34 -6.37
C THR A 67 1.97 -5.65 -5.81
N ILE A 68 2.03 -6.35 -4.67
CA ILE A 68 3.29 -6.75 -4.04
C ILE A 68 4.07 -7.69 -4.96
N ALA A 69 3.39 -8.71 -5.51
CA ALA A 69 4.01 -9.69 -6.40
C ALA A 69 4.57 -9.05 -7.67
N TYR A 70 3.80 -8.21 -8.36
CA TYR A 70 4.24 -7.48 -9.55
C TYR A 70 5.39 -6.52 -9.24
N SER A 71 5.30 -5.76 -8.14
CA SER A 71 6.37 -4.84 -7.74
C SER A 71 7.67 -5.58 -7.45
N GLY A 72 7.60 -6.75 -6.80
CA GLY A 72 8.78 -7.56 -6.48
C GLY A 72 9.40 -8.22 -7.72
N VAL A 73 8.61 -9.02 -8.45
CA VAL A 73 9.11 -9.81 -9.59
C VAL A 73 9.56 -8.90 -10.74
N PHE A 74 8.70 -7.97 -11.17
CA PHE A 74 9.09 -7.04 -12.24
C PHE A 74 10.10 -6.00 -11.74
N GLY A 75 10.11 -5.66 -10.45
CA GLY A 75 11.12 -4.77 -9.88
C GLY A 75 12.52 -5.33 -10.03
N PHE A 76 12.69 -6.64 -9.81
CA PHE A 76 13.96 -7.31 -10.07
C PHE A 76 14.35 -7.26 -11.55
N ILE A 77 13.41 -7.49 -12.45
CA ILE A 77 13.65 -7.44 -13.91
C ILE A 77 14.04 -6.01 -14.34
N PHE A 78 13.29 -5.00 -13.91
CA PHE A 78 13.61 -3.60 -14.23
C PHE A 78 14.89 -3.12 -13.57
N ALA A 79 15.27 -3.65 -12.41
CA ALA A 79 16.57 -3.34 -11.80
C ALA A 79 17.73 -3.68 -12.74
N LEU A 80 17.63 -4.75 -13.54
CA LEU A 80 18.67 -5.12 -14.51
C LEU A 80 18.90 -4.04 -15.58
N ALA A 81 17.87 -3.26 -15.92
CA ALA A 81 17.95 -2.17 -16.89
C ALA A 81 18.24 -0.81 -16.23
N ILE A 82 17.63 -0.55 -15.07
CA ILE A 82 17.73 0.73 -14.36
C ILE A 82 19.10 0.88 -13.70
N HIS A 83 19.61 -0.16 -13.04
CA HIS A 83 20.90 -0.13 -12.34
C HIS A 83 22.07 0.30 -13.22
N PRO A 84 22.34 -0.31 -14.40
CA PRO A 84 23.46 0.13 -15.25
C PRO A 84 23.27 1.56 -15.78
N SER A 85 22.03 1.95 -16.04
CA SER A 85 21.69 3.30 -16.52
C SER A 85 21.94 4.36 -15.44
N ALA A 86 21.50 4.08 -14.22
CA ALA A 86 21.72 4.95 -13.05
C ALA A 86 23.20 5.02 -12.70
N MET A 87 23.91 3.89 -12.71
CA MET A 87 25.35 3.84 -12.49
C MET A 87 26.10 4.70 -13.52
N LYS A 88 25.78 4.56 -14.82
CA LYS A 88 26.40 5.37 -15.88
C LYS A 88 26.14 6.86 -15.70
N LEU A 89 24.90 7.23 -15.36
CA LEU A 89 24.51 8.61 -15.07
C LEU A 89 25.31 9.16 -13.89
N LEU A 90 25.33 8.43 -12.77
CA LEU A 90 25.99 8.84 -11.54
C LEU A 90 27.49 8.97 -11.77
N ILE A 91 28.17 7.98 -12.36
CA ILE A 91 29.62 8.07 -12.66
C ILE A 91 29.94 9.28 -13.56
N SER A 92 29.06 9.62 -14.50
CA SER A 92 29.29 10.78 -15.38
C SER A 92 29.14 12.14 -14.69
N ARG A 93 28.51 12.19 -13.50
CA ARG A 93 28.20 13.43 -12.78
C ARG A 93 28.72 13.48 -11.34
N SER A 94 29.12 12.34 -10.78
CA SER A 94 29.30 12.08 -9.34
C SER A 94 30.11 10.79 -9.11
N VAL A 95 30.45 10.51 -7.86
CA VAL A 95 30.90 9.19 -7.39
C VAL A 95 29.69 8.26 -7.27
N TYR A 96 29.87 6.99 -7.61
CA TYR A 96 28.87 5.94 -7.45
C TYR A 96 29.25 5.01 -6.30
N PHE A 97 28.31 4.79 -5.38
CA PHE A 97 28.48 3.93 -4.21
C PHE A 97 27.66 2.65 -4.39
N GLN A 98 28.38 1.54 -4.53
CA GLN A 98 27.76 0.23 -4.62
C GLN A 98 27.61 -0.38 -3.22
N LEU A 99 26.38 -0.61 -2.79
CA LEU A 99 26.09 -1.31 -1.53
C LEU A 99 26.66 -2.74 -1.52
N GLY A 100 27.11 -3.19 -0.35
CA GLY A 100 27.50 -4.57 -0.13
C GLY A 100 26.29 -5.52 -0.23
N LEU A 101 26.55 -6.83 -0.39
CA LEU A 101 25.49 -7.84 -0.49
C LEU A 101 24.53 -7.80 0.72
N LYS A 102 25.08 -7.66 1.93
CA LYS A 102 24.30 -7.59 3.18
C LYS A 102 23.32 -6.42 3.17
N GLU A 103 23.76 -5.25 2.72
CA GLU A 103 22.96 -4.03 2.73
C GLU A 103 21.91 -4.04 1.61
N LYS A 104 22.25 -4.63 0.46
CA LYS A 104 21.28 -4.92 -0.62
C LYS A 104 20.14 -5.81 -0.11
N LEU A 105 20.48 -6.91 0.56
CA LEU A 105 19.49 -7.81 1.14
C LEU A 105 18.67 -7.12 2.23
N LEU A 106 19.30 -6.30 3.06
CA LEU A 106 18.61 -5.51 4.08
C LEU A 106 17.59 -4.58 3.45
N PHE A 107 17.95 -3.84 2.40
CA PHE A 107 17.02 -2.96 1.68
C PHE A 107 15.82 -3.72 1.12
N VAL A 108 16.06 -4.86 0.45
CA VAL A 108 14.99 -5.70 -0.12
C VAL A 108 14.06 -6.23 0.98
N ALA A 109 14.63 -6.71 2.09
CA ALA A 109 13.86 -7.20 3.24
C ALA A 109 13.04 -6.07 3.86
N THR A 110 13.62 -4.89 4.07
CA THR A 110 12.92 -3.71 4.59
C THR A 110 11.77 -3.31 3.67
N CYS A 111 12.00 -3.26 2.35
CA CYS A 111 10.93 -2.98 1.38
C CYS A 111 9.81 -4.02 1.48
N PHE A 112 10.14 -5.31 1.57
CA PHE A 112 9.14 -6.37 1.73
C PHE A 112 8.26 -6.14 2.96
N PHE A 113 8.86 -5.88 4.13
CA PHE A 113 8.10 -5.57 5.36
C PHE A 113 7.27 -4.30 5.24
N MET A 114 7.77 -3.26 4.58
CA MET A 114 7.01 -2.04 4.32
C MET A 114 5.79 -2.33 3.45
N PHE A 115 5.94 -3.12 2.38
CA PHE A 115 4.83 -3.50 1.51
C PHE A 115 3.76 -4.33 2.24
N LEU A 116 4.12 -5.14 3.25
CA LEU A 116 3.14 -5.77 4.14
C LEU A 116 2.28 -4.76 4.90
N GLY A 117 2.77 -3.53 5.11
CA GLY A 117 2.00 -2.41 5.64
C GLY A 117 0.74 -2.08 4.83
N MET A 118 0.67 -2.43 3.54
CA MET A 118 -0.58 -2.31 2.76
C MET A 118 -1.72 -3.16 3.35
N TYR A 119 -1.41 -4.37 3.85
CA TYR A 119 -2.41 -5.21 4.52
C TYR A 119 -2.85 -4.59 5.84
N LEU A 120 -1.93 -3.97 6.58
CA LEU A 120 -2.27 -3.27 7.83
C LEU A 120 -3.26 -2.13 7.56
N LEU A 121 -2.99 -1.29 6.54
CA LEU A 121 -3.90 -0.22 6.12
C LEU A 121 -5.28 -0.74 5.71
N TRP A 122 -5.30 -1.88 5.01
CA TRP A 122 -6.54 -2.56 4.66
C TRP A 122 -7.34 -3.04 5.86
N VAL A 123 -6.71 -3.74 6.82
CA VAL A 123 -7.35 -4.22 8.05
C VAL A 123 -7.87 -3.05 8.87
N ILE A 124 -7.06 -2.00 9.07
CA ILE A 124 -7.46 -0.79 9.81
C ILE A 124 -8.70 -0.17 9.19
N ARG A 125 -8.69 0.06 7.86
CA ARG A 125 -9.82 0.67 7.17
C ARG A 125 -11.09 -0.19 7.25
N PHE A 126 -10.95 -1.50 7.14
CA PHE A 126 -12.07 -2.42 7.26
C PHE A 126 -12.65 -2.44 8.68
N ALA A 127 -11.79 -2.48 9.70
CA ALA A 127 -12.20 -2.41 11.10
C ALA A 127 -12.94 -1.09 11.40
N LEU A 128 -12.40 0.04 10.93
CA LEU A 128 -13.04 1.35 11.09
C LEU A 128 -14.42 1.40 10.44
N ARG A 129 -14.59 0.83 9.24
CA ARG A 129 -15.92 0.75 8.58
C ARG A 129 -16.92 -0.03 9.42
N LYS A 130 -16.53 -1.23 9.89
CA LYS A 130 -17.40 -2.05 10.74
C LYS A 130 -17.76 -1.36 12.06
N VAL A 131 -16.81 -0.66 12.67
CA VAL A 131 -17.04 0.11 13.90
C VAL A 131 -18.06 1.22 13.63
N MET A 132 -17.90 1.99 12.56
CA MET A 132 -18.84 3.06 12.19
C MET A 132 -20.24 2.52 11.87
N GLU A 133 -20.35 1.40 11.16
CA GLU A 133 -21.64 0.74 10.87
C GLU A 133 -22.34 0.31 12.16
N LYS A 134 -21.60 -0.28 13.10
CA LYS A 134 -22.14 -0.69 14.40
C LYS A 134 -22.56 0.50 15.26
N PHE A 135 -21.79 1.59 15.26
CA PHE A 135 -22.17 2.84 15.92
C PHE A 135 -23.45 3.44 15.34
N LYS A 136 -23.58 3.45 14.00
CA LYS A 136 -24.78 3.94 13.33
C LYS A 136 -26.00 3.09 13.68
N SER A 137 -25.87 1.76 13.64
CA SER A 137 -26.95 0.84 14.00
C SER A 137 -27.37 0.98 15.47
N ASN A 138 -26.42 1.11 16.39
CA ASN A 138 -26.71 1.35 17.81
C ASN A 138 -27.42 2.70 18.03
N ARG A 139 -27.04 3.75 17.28
CA ARG A 139 -27.71 5.05 17.32
C ARG A 139 -29.14 4.98 16.81
N GLU A 140 -29.37 4.25 15.71
CA GLU A 140 -30.71 4.03 15.16
C GLU A 140 -31.59 3.25 16.15
N MET A 141 -31.06 2.17 16.75
CA MET A 141 -31.78 1.42 17.79
C MET A 141 -32.11 2.31 19.00
N ALA A 142 -31.13 3.07 19.51
CA ALA A 142 -31.36 4.01 20.60
C ALA A 142 -32.43 5.05 20.26
N GLY A 143 -32.46 5.56 19.02
CA GLY A 143 -33.51 6.43 18.52
C GLY A 143 -34.89 5.76 18.52
N SER A 144 -34.98 4.52 18.02
CA SER A 144 -36.25 3.76 18.03
C SER A 144 -36.75 3.42 19.43
N TYR A 145 -35.86 3.17 20.39
CA TYR A 145 -36.25 2.94 21.78
C TYR A 145 -36.80 4.22 22.42
N ILE A 146 -36.21 5.37 22.10
CA ILE A 146 -36.71 6.67 22.55
C ILE A 146 -38.08 6.95 21.94
N GLU A 147 -38.24 6.78 20.62
CA GLU A 147 -39.50 7.01 19.92
C GLU A 147 -40.63 6.10 20.42
N ASN A 148 -40.35 4.81 20.64
CA ASN A 148 -41.32 3.89 21.24
C ASN A 148 -41.67 4.27 22.69
N ALA A 149 -40.70 4.70 23.50
CA ALA A 149 -40.96 5.15 24.87
C ALA A 149 -41.81 6.43 24.96
N PHE A 150 -41.88 7.23 23.89
CA PHE A 150 -42.73 8.43 23.80
C PHE A 150 -44.06 8.18 23.07
N ASN A 151 -44.22 7.05 22.37
CA ASN A 151 -45.48 6.63 21.75
C ASN A 151 -46.36 5.79 22.69
N ASP A 152 -45.85 5.33 23.83
CA ASP A 152 -46.61 4.60 24.86
C ASP A 152 -47.55 5.52 25.70
N GLU A 153 -47.84 6.76 25.24
CA GLU A 153 -48.86 7.64 25.86
C GLU A 153 -50.26 7.53 25.22
N GLU A 154 -50.52 6.55 24.35
CA GLU A 154 -51.86 6.31 23.73
C GLU A 154 -52.60 5.05 24.19
N ASP A 155 -52.31 4.52 25.38
CA ASP A 155 -53.25 3.63 26.09
C ASP A 155 -54.05 4.44 27.13
N LYS A 156 -55.00 5.26 26.63
CA LYS A 156 -56.10 5.85 27.41
C LYS A 156 -57.45 5.30 26.97
#